data_AF-A0A9X3SZZ8-F1
#
_entry.id   AF-A0A9X3SZZ8-F1
#
_cell.length_a   1.000
_cell.length_b   1.000
_cell.length_c   1.000
_cell.angle_alpha   90.00
_cell.angle_beta   90.00
_cell.angle_gamma   90.00
#
_symmetry.space_group_name_H-M   'P 1'
#
loop_
_entity.id
_entity.type
_entity.pdbx_description
1 polymer ?
#
loop_
_entity_poly.entity_id
_entity_poly.type
_entity_poly.pdbx_seq_one_letter_code
_entity_poly.pdbx_strand_id
1 'polypeptide(L)'
;RIESTLDWLEDWLGSLTPEQEHRIIEWLRQVPDTTDQWLAHRRHRQEELVRLLQSQQHPTVVESQLRDWLATPEKGAPPDYAQSLDQMRKSLKALAWNIDRTLTPQQRTHAVQKLDQLIQELEGLAGG
;
A
#
# COMPACT_ATOMS: atom_id res chain seq x y z
N ARG A 1 -11.24 6.45 -7.50
CA ARG A 1 -10.57 5.28 -6.88
C ARG A 1 -10.63 4.06 -7.79
N ILE A 2 -11.82 3.60 -8.19
CA ILE A 2 -11.95 2.44 -9.10
C ILE A 2 -11.36 2.74 -10.48
N GLU A 3 -11.77 3.84 -11.12
CA GLU A 3 -11.26 4.26 -12.44
C GLU A 3 -9.72 4.37 -12.45
N SER A 4 -9.13 5.13 -11.53
CA SER A 4 -7.67 5.23 -11.40
C SER A 4 -6.96 3.89 -11.12
N THR A 5 -7.67 2.91 -10.54
CA THR A 5 -7.11 1.57 -10.34
C THR A 5 -7.17 0.75 -11.62
N LEU A 6 -8.21 0.91 -12.44
CA LEU A 6 -8.30 0.29 -13.76
C LEU A 6 -7.23 0.87 -14.68
N ASP A 7 -7.07 2.19 -14.74
CA ASP A 7 -6.03 2.85 -15.55
C ASP A 7 -4.63 2.33 -15.17
N TRP A 8 -4.37 2.21 -13.87
CA TRP A 8 -3.12 1.64 -13.36
C TRP A 8 -2.95 0.18 -13.78
N LEU A 9 -4.00 -0.63 -13.68
CA LEU A 9 -3.95 -2.02 -14.12
C LEU A 9 -3.72 -2.15 -15.63
N GLU A 10 -4.32 -1.27 -16.45
CA GLU A 10 -4.09 -1.26 -17.89
C GLU A 10 -2.67 -0.86 -18.26
N ASP A 11 -2.09 0.11 -17.54
CA ASP A 11 -0.67 0.45 -17.72
C ASP A 11 0.21 -0.78 -17.46
N TRP A 12 -0.04 -1.49 -16.37
CA TRP A 12 0.77 -2.63 -15.94
C TRP A 12 0.52 -3.95 -16.68
N LEU A 13 -0.71 -4.19 -17.13
CA LEU A 13 -1.12 -5.48 -17.70
C LEU A 13 -1.39 -5.39 -19.21
N GLY A 14 -1.50 -4.18 -19.76
CA GLY A 14 -2.04 -3.93 -21.10
C GLY A 14 -3.56 -3.84 -21.07
N SER A 15 -4.18 -3.65 -22.24
CA SER A 15 -5.64 -3.46 -22.35
C SER A 15 -6.42 -4.58 -21.68
N LEU A 16 -7.42 -4.20 -20.89
CA LEU A 16 -8.34 -5.12 -20.24
C LEU A 16 -9.56 -5.36 -21.15
N THR A 17 -10.11 -6.57 -21.12
CA THR A 17 -11.41 -6.81 -21.77
C THR A 17 -12.55 -6.29 -20.89
N PRO A 18 -13.73 -5.97 -21.46
CA PRO A 18 -14.89 -5.56 -20.67
C PRO A 18 -15.25 -6.57 -19.56
N GLU A 19 -15.08 -7.87 -19.79
CA GLU A 19 -15.30 -8.91 -18.79
C GLU A 19 -14.27 -8.89 -17.67
N GLN A 20 -12.99 -8.60 -18.00
CA GLN A 20 -11.93 -8.45 -16.99
C GLN A 20 -12.20 -7.22 -16.13
N GLU A 21 -12.49 -6.07 -16.73
CA GLU A 21 -12.84 -4.84 -16.02
C GLU A 21 -14.02 -5.06 -15.06
N HIS A 22 -15.10 -5.69 -15.53
CA HIS A 22 -16.27 -5.94 -14.71
C HIS A 22 -15.93 -6.77 -13.46
N ARG A 23 -15.17 -7.85 -13.63
CA ARG A 23 -14.73 -8.71 -12.51
C ARG A 23 -13.81 -7.96 -11.55
N ILE A 24 -12.88 -7.18 -12.08
CA ILE A 24 -11.97 -6.36 -11.27
C ILE A 24 -12.75 -5.36 -10.42
N ILE A 25 -13.75 -4.68 -11.00
CA ILE A 25 -14.63 -3.76 -10.27
C ILE A 25 -15.38 -4.48 -9.14
N GLU A 26 -15.92 -5.67 -9.41
CA GLU A 26 -16.59 -6.49 -8.39
C GLU A 26 -15.65 -6.87 -7.24
N TRP A 27 -14.42 -7.28 -7.53
CA TRP A 27 -13.44 -7.61 -6.49
C TRP A 27 -12.95 -6.37 -5.73
N LEU A 28 -12.75 -5.23 -6.40
CA LEU A 28 -12.37 -3.98 -5.76
C LEU A 28 -13.41 -3.51 -4.75
N ARG A 29 -14.70 -3.72 -5.03
CA ARG A 29 -15.80 -3.42 -4.08
C ARG A 29 -15.78 -4.29 -2.83
N GLN A 30 -15.11 -5.45 -2.86
CA GLN A 30 -14.96 -6.34 -1.71
C GLN A 30 -13.73 -6.01 -0.86
N VAL A 31 -12.85 -5.12 -1.34
CA VAL A 31 -11.73 -4.62 -0.54
C VAL A 31 -12.30 -3.66 0.52
N PRO A 32 -12.13 -3.95 1.82
CA PRO A 32 -12.67 -3.10 2.87
C PRO A 32 -12.13 -1.68 2.76
N ASP A 33 -12.96 -0.69 3.04
CA ASP A 33 -12.46 0.66 3.23
C ASP A 33 -11.88 0.79 4.65
N THR A 34 -10.57 0.98 4.74
CA THR A 34 -9.86 1.17 6.03
C THR A 34 -9.39 2.61 6.25
N THR A 35 -9.95 3.56 5.49
CA THR A 35 -9.51 4.97 5.50
C THR A 35 -9.65 5.59 6.88
N ASP A 36 -10.77 5.33 7.57
CA ASP A 36 -11.04 5.89 8.89
C ASP A 36 -10.09 5.34 9.96
N GLN A 37 -9.81 4.03 9.94
CA GLN A 37 -8.87 3.40 10.87
C GLN A 37 -7.45 3.90 10.63
N TRP A 38 -7.06 4.09 9.37
CA TRP A 38 -5.77 4.69 9.03
C TRP A 38 -5.66 6.14 9.49
N LEU A 39 -6.70 6.96 9.29
CA LEU A 39 -6.75 8.34 9.76
C LEU A 39 -6.70 8.42 11.29
N ALA A 40 -7.40 7.53 11.99
CA ALA A 40 -7.37 7.45 13.45
C ALA A 40 -5.95 7.09 13.95
N HIS A 41 -5.32 6.06 13.38
CA HIS A 41 -3.95 5.68 13.72
C HIS A 41 -2.95 6.81 13.41
N ARG A 42 -3.08 7.46 12.26
CA ARG A 42 -2.24 8.61 11.89
C ARG A 42 -2.36 9.76 12.89
N ARG A 43 -3.58 10.10 13.34
CA ARG A 43 -3.80 11.12 14.36
C ARG A 43 -3.14 10.74 15.69
N HIS A 44 -3.36 9.52 16.17
CA HIS A 44 -2.71 9.02 17.39
C HIS A 44 -1.19 9.18 17.33
N ARG A 45 -0.58 8.74 16.22
CA ARG A 45 0.86 8.82 15.99
C ARG A 45 1.38 10.25 16.00
N GLN A 46 0.62 11.20 15.43
CA GLN A 46 0.96 12.62 15.45
C GLN A 46 0.92 13.19 16.87
N GLU A 47 -0.10 12.83 17.66
CA GLU A 47 -0.19 13.26 19.06
C GLU A 47 0.97 12.70 19.91
N GLU A 48 1.37 11.44 19.69
CA GLU A 48 2.55 10.86 20.34
C GLU A 48 3.83 11.62 20.01
N LEU A 49 4.01 11.98 18.73
CA LEU A 49 5.15 12.78 18.30
C LEU A 49 5.16 14.15 18.97
N VAL A 50 4.01 14.84 19.01
CA VAL A 50 3.89 16.15 19.67
C VAL A 50 4.22 16.03 21.16
N ARG A 51 3.70 15.00 21.85
CA ARG A 51 4.02 14.73 23.26
C ARG A 51 5.52 14.47 23.47
N LEU A 52 6.15 13.70 22.60
CA LEU A 52 7.59 13.43 22.66
C LEU A 52 8.40 14.73 22.52
N LEU A 53 8.07 15.56 21.53
CA LEU A 53 8.78 16.82 21.27
C LEU A 53 8.55 17.88 22.36
N GLN A 54 7.38 17.87 23.01
CA GLN A 54 7.07 18.75 24.14
C GLN A 54 7.59 18.21 25.48
N SER A 55 8.09 16.97 25.51
CA SER A 55 8.63 16.40 26.73
C SER A 55 9.90 17.14 27.14
N GLN A 56 10.02 17.47 28.43
CA GLN A 56 11.25 18.05 28.99
C GLN A 56 12.30 16.96 29.28
N GLN A 57 12.33 15.90 28.47
CA GLN A 57 13.29 14.82 28.61
C GLN A 57 14.67 15.24 28.08
N HIS A 58 15.70 14.52 28.50
CA HIS A 58 17.06 14.76 28.04
C HIS A 58 17.16 14.56 26.50
N PRO A 59 17.88 15.40 25.74
CA PRO A 59 17.91 15.35 24.28
C PRO A 59 18.26 13.97 23.68
N THR A 60 19.17 13.23 24.32
CA THR A 60 19.55 11.87 23.87
C THR A 60 18.41 10.86 23.97
N VAL A 61 17.51 11.03 24.96
CA VAL A 61 16.31 10.20 25.12
C VAL A 61 15.29 10.53 24.04
N VAL A 62 15.09 11.83 23.76
CA VAL A 62 14.20 12.30 22.70
C VAL A 62 14.68 11.79 21.33
N GLU A 63 15.99 11.85 21.05
CA GLU A 63 16.57 11.34 19.80
C GLU A 63 16.32 9.83 19.64
N SER A 64 16.58 9.05 20.68
CA SER A 64 16.38 7.60 20.65
C SER A 64 14.91 7.23 20.40
N GLN A 65 13.97 7.88 21.09
CA GLN A 65 12.54 7.63 20.90
C GLN A 65 12.04 8.12 19.53
N LEU A 66 12.55 9.24 19.03
CA LEU A 66 12.19 9.74 17.70
C LEU A 66 12.65 8.77 16.60
N ARG A 67 13.85 8.20 16.74
CA ARG A 67 14.38 7.19 15.82
C ARG A 67 13.50 5.93 15.82
N ASP A 68 13.12 5.44 17.00
CA ASP A 68 12.21 4.30 17.14
C ASP A 68 10.81 4.59 16.54
N TRP A 69 10.26 5.78 16.82
CA TRP A 69 8.99 6.23 16.25
C TRP A 69 9.04 6.23 14.71
N LEU A 70 10.11 6.75 14.10
CA LEU A 70 10.28 6.75 12.65
C LEU A 70 10.47 5.34 12.07
N ALA A 71 11.28 4.51 12.72
CA ALA A 71 11.61 3.17 12.25
C ALA A 71 10.45 2.17 12.38
N THR A 72 9.52 2.41 13.31
CA THR A 72 8.44 1.46 13.62
C THR A 72 7.05 2.09 13.47
N PRO A 73 6.60 2.40 12.23
CA PRO A 73 5.34 3.10 11.99
C PRO A 73 4.09 2.37 12.49
N GLU A 74 4.15 1.05 12.67
CA GLU A 74 3.04 0.23 13.15
C GLU A 74 3.10 -0.05 14.67
N LYS A 75 4.16 0.37 15.36
CA LYS A 75 4.30 0.15 16.80
C LYS A 75 3.25 0.96 17.57
N GLY A 76 2.54 0.28 18.47
CA GLY A 76 1.43 0.88 19.24
C GLY A 76 0.13 1.02 18.46
N ALA A 77 0.03 0.43 17.26
CA ALA A 77 -1.20 0.40 16.48
C ALA A 77 -2.40 -0.09 17.33
N PRO A 78 -3.53 0.64 17.34
CA PRO A 78 -4.76 0.17 17.96
C PRO A 78 -5.17 -1.20 17.39
N PRO A 79 -5.70 -2.12 18.22
CA PRO A 79 -6.12 -3.46 17.76
C PRO A 79 -7.03 -3.41 16.53
N ASP A 80 -7.99 -2.49 16.51
CA ASP A 80 -8.92 -2.31 15.39
C ASP A 80 -8.21 -1.91 14.09
N TYR A 81 -7.17 -1.07 14.16
CA TYR A 81 -6.36 -0.70 13.00
C TYR A 81 -5.53 -1.88 12.51
N ALA A 82 -4.88 -2.61 13.43
CA ALA A 82 -4.08 -3.78 13.07
C ALA A 82 -4.93 -4.86 12.39
N GLN A 83 -6.14 -5.13 12.91
CA GLN A 83 -7.09 -6.07 12.31
C GLN A 83 -7.57 -5.59 10.94
N SER A 84 -7.92 -4.31 10.82
CA SER A 84 -8.36 -3.71 9.55
C SER A 84 -7.27 -3.80 8.48
N LEU A 85 -6.01 -3.52 8.85
CA LEU A 85 -4.86 -3.62 7.96
C LEU A 85 -4.59 -5.07 7.53
N ASP A 86 -4.70 -6.04 8.43
CA ASP A 86 -4.57 -7.47 8.09
C ASP A 86 -5.67 -7.92 7.12
N GLN A 87 -6.92 -7.53 7.38
CA GLN A 87 -8.05 -7.84 6.50
C GLN A 87 -7.88 -7.20 5.11
N MET A 88 -7.48 -5.93 5.06
CA MET A 88 -7.15 -5.24 3.81
C MET A 88 -6.05 -5.98 3.04
N ARG A 89 -4.95 -6.35 3.72
CA ARG A 89 -3.84 -7.11 3.10
C ARG A 89 -4.30 -8.45 2.54
N LYS A 90 -5.18 -9.17 3.25
CA LYS A 90 -5.78 -10.44 2.77
C LYS A 90 -6.65 -10.22 1.54
N SER A 91 -7.52 -9.21 1.54
CA SER A 91 -8.36 -8.88 0.38
C SER A 91 -7.54 -8.48 -0.84
N LEU A 92 -6.47 -7.69 -0.67
CA LEU A 92 -5.58 -7.31 -1.76
C LEU A 92 -4.80 -8.52 -2.33
N LYS A 93 -4.35 -9.45 -1.48
CA LYS A 93 -3.73 -10.71 -1.94
C LYS A 93 -4.72 -11.55 -2.75
N ALA A 94 -5.96 -11.67 -2.28
CA ALA A 94 -7.01 -12.39 -3.01
C ALA A 94 -7.34 -11.71 -4.35
N LEU A 95 -7.41 -10.37 -4.38
CA LEU A 95 -7.58 -9.59 -5.60
C LEU A 95 -6.45 -9.88 -6.61
N ALA A 96 -5.19 -9.78 -6.18
CA ALA A 96 -4.03 -10.05 -7.03
C ALA A 96 -4.05 -11.48 -7.59
N TRP A 97 -4.38 -12.47 -6.76
CA TRP A 97 -4.55 -13.86 -7.19
C TRP A 97 -5.66 -14.02 -8.24
N ASN A 98 -6.81 -13.36 -8.03
CA ASN A 98 -7.93 -13.42 -8.96
C ASN A 98 -7.60 -12.76 -10.30
N ILE A 99 -6.90 -11.62 -10.28
CA ILE A 99 -6.43 -10.94 -11.49
C ILE A 99 -5.46 -11.84 -12.27
N ASP A 100 -4.46 -12.42 -11.61
CA ASP A 100 -3.47 -13.30 -12.25
C ASP A 100 -4.15 -14.44 -13.06
N ARG A 101 -5.19 -15.05 -12.49
CA ARG A 101 -5.95 -16.12 -13.15
C ARG A 101 -6.72 -15.70 -14.39
N THR A 102 -6.93 -14.39 -14.58
CA THR A 102 -7.62 -13.85 -15.76
C THR A 102 -6.67 -13.35 -16.84
N LEU A 103 -5.37 -13.28 -16.58
CA LEU A 103 -4.40 -12.73 -17.52
C LEU A 103 -4.22 -13.64 -18.74
N THR A 104 -4.23 -13.03 -19.92
CA THR A 104 -3.83 -13.68 -21.17
C THR A 104 -2.30 -13.81 -21.25
N PRO A 105 -1.76 -14.68 -22.12
CA PRO A 105 -0.31 -14.74 -22.34
C PRO A 105 0.30 -13.38 -22.75
N GLN A 106 -0.42 -12.61 -23.57
CA GLN A 106 0.03 -11.27 -23.99
C GLN A 106 0.11 -10.30 -22.80
N GLN A 107 -0.91 -10.28 -21.95
CA GLN A 107 -0.92 -9.43 -20.75
C GLN A 107 0.19 -9.82 -19.77
N ARG A 108 0.49 -11.13 -19.63
CA ARG A 108 1.63 -11.60 -18.82
C ARG A 108 2.96 -11.12 -19.37
N THR A 109 3.16 -11.18 -20.69
CA THR A 109 4.37 -10.65 -21.34
C THR A 109 4.51 -9.15 -21.11
N HIS A 110 3.43 -8.38 -21.28
CA HIS A 110 3.43 -6.94 -21.03
C HIS A 110 3.78 -6.59 -19.57
N ALA A 111 3.23 -7.33 -18.61
CA ALA A 111 3.54 -7.14 -17.19
C ALA A 111 5.03 -7.39 -16.87
N VAL A 112 5.63 -8.43 -17.46
CA VAL A 112 7.07 -8.68 -17.31
C VAL A 112 7.89 -7.53 -17.90
N GLN A 113 7.54 -7.02 -19.08
CA GLN A 113 8.23 -5.88 -19.70
C GLN A 113 8.15 -4.61 -18.85
N LYS A 114 6.98 -4.33 -18.24
CA LYS A 114 6.82 -3.21 -17.30
C LYS A 114 7.67 -3.36 -16.05
N LEU A 115 7.78 -4.56 -15.51
CA LEU A 115 8.67 -4.84 -14.37
C LEU A 115 10.14 -4.63 -14.75
N ASP A 116 10.57 -5.12 -15.92
CA ASP A 116 11.94 -4.93 -16.42
C ASP A 116 12.27 -3.45 -16.60
N GLN A 117 11.33 -2.65 -17.13
CA GLN A 117 11.48 -1.19 -17.25
C GLN A 117 11.64 -0.53 -15.87
N LEU A 118 10.78 -0.89 -14.90
CA LEU A 118 10.87 -0.33 -13.55
C LEU A 118 12.21 -0.69 -12.88
N ILE A 119 12.70 -1.91 -13.06
CA ILE A 119 14.01 -2.33 -12.55
C ILE A 119 15.12 -1.43 -13.12
N GLN A 120 15.12 -1.22 -14.44
CA GLN A 120 16.10 -0.34 -15.10
C GLN A 120 16.04 1.11 -14.60
N GLU A 121 14.84 1.64 -14.38
CA GLU A 121 14.65 2.99 -13.82
C GLU A 121 15.22 3.09 -12.40
N LEU A 122 14.98 2.09 -11.55
CA LEU A 122 15.52 2.04 -10.19
C LEU A 122 17.04 1.89 -10.17
N GLU A 123 17.61 1.08 -11.06
CA GLU A 123 19.06 0.94 -11.23
C GLU A 123 19.70 2.26 -11.66
N GLY A 124 19.06 2.99 -12.58
CA GLY A 124 19.49 4.33 -12.99
C GLY A 124 19.46 5.34 -11.84
N LEU A 125 18.47 5.27 -10.94
CA LEU A 125 18.40 6.13 -9.75
C LEU A 125 19.44 5.79 -8.69
N ALA A 126 19.79 4.50 -8.54
CA ALA A 126 20.79 4.05 -7.58
C ALA A 126 22.24 4.30 -8.05
N GLY A 127 22.44 4.38 -9.37
CA GLY A 127 23.75 4.62 -10.01
C GLY A 127 24.05 6.07 -10.38
N GLY A 128 23.19 7.02 -10.00
CA GLY A 128 23.31 8.47 -10.27
C GLY A 128 23.82 9.29 -9.10
#